data_AF-A0A7X2MWL6-F1
#
_entry.id   AF-A0A7X2MWL6-F1
#
_cell.length_a   1.000
_cell.length_b   1.000
_cell.length_c   1.000
_cell.angle_alpha   90.00
_cell.angle_beta   90.00
_cell.angle_gamma   90.00
#
_symmetry.space_group_name_H-M   'P 1'
#
loop_
_entity.id
_entity.type
_entity.pdbx_description
1 polymer ?
#
loop_
_entity_poly.entity_id
_entity_poly.type
_entity_poly.pdbx_seq_one_letter_code
_entity_poly.pdbx_strand_id
1 'polypeptide(L)'
;MAEKNAVELFDMKVAHVGINANDDKEALQFAEKFLSLMGLQINETPVSYFNDSLIEIMKKNGRGTNGHIGFAVNDCEKAMKYFEDRGMKTVEETKKFDKDGKCTFVYFDGDIGGFAVHLIQK
;
A
#
# COMPACT_ATOMS: atom_id res chain seq x y z
N MET A 1 -8.66 -30.92 2.18
CA MET A 1 -7.82 -29.95 2.93
C MET A 1 -8.43 -28.58 2.69
N ALA A 2 -8.55 -27.72 3.71
CA ALA A 2 -8.98 -26.35 3.48
C ALA A 2 -7.97 -25.66 2.54
N GLU A 3 -8.45 -24.85 1.61
CA GLU A 3 -7.58 -24.07 0.75
C GLU A 3 -6.80 -23.06 1.62
N LYS A 4 -5.47 -23.03 1.50
CA LYS A 4 -4.62 -22.09 2.25
C LYS A 4 -4.93 -20.66 1.82
N ASN A 5 -4.95 -19.74 2.78
CA ASN A 5 -5.17 -18.32 2.50
C ASN A 5 -3.86 -17.58 2.15
N ALA A 6 -3.96 -16.31 1.73
CA ALA A 6 -2.82 -15.50 1.33
C ALA A 6 -1.79 -15.25 2.46
N VAL A 7 -2.21 -15.25 3.73
CA VAL A 7 -1.28 -15.11 4.87
C VAL A 7 -0.38 -16.34 4.96
N GLU A 8 -0.95 -17.54 4.84
CA GLU A 8 -0.21 -18.80 4.88
C GLU A 8 0.65 -19.02 3.64
N LEU A 9 0.20 -18.55 2.47
CA LEU A 9 0.89 -18.76 1.20
C LEU A 9 2.02 -17.76 0.98
N PHE A 10 1.87 -16.51 1.44
CA PHE A 10 2.74 -15.40 1.04
C PHE A 10 3.35 -14.59 2.20
N ASP A 11 3.25 -15.05 3.45
CA ASP A 11 3.58 -14.25 4.65
C ASP A 11 2.87 -12.89 4.64
N MET A 12 1.65 -12.84 4.10
CA MET A 12 0.95 -11.60 3.79
C MET A 12 0.64 -10.80 5.06
N LYS A 13 1.05 -9.53 5.10
CA LYS A 13 0.84 -8.61 6.22
C LYS A 13 0.49 -7.23 5.70
N VAL A 14 -0.27 -6.46 6.48
CA VAL A 14 -0.40 -5.03 6.21
C VAL A 14 0.99 -4.40 6.38
N ALA A 15 1.51 -3.82 5.30
CA ALA A 15 2.76 -3.07 5.29
C ALA A 15 2.52 -1.68 5.87
N HIS A 16 1.51 -0.99 5.34
CA HIS A 16 1.12 0.36 5.73
C HIS A 16 -0.31 0.67 5.33
N VAL A 17 -0.88 1.71 5.95
CA VAL A 17 -2.12 2.34 5.53
C VAL A 17 -1.82 3.71 4.97
N GLY A 18 -2.24 3.94 3.73
CA GLY A 18 -2.24 5.24 3.07
C GLY A 18 -3.52 6.01 3.36
N ILE A 19 -3.39 7.28 3.74
CA ILE A 19 -4.50 8.24 3.83
C ILE A 19 -4.28 9.39 2.84
N ASN A 20 -5.35 9.87 2.25
CA ASN A 20 -5.31 11.02 1.34
C ASN A 20 -5.54 12.33 2.10
N ALA A 21 -4.73 13.33 1.78
CA ALA A 21 -4.98 14.73 2.14
C ALA A 21 -5.22 15.56 0.87
N ASN A 22 -5.92 16.68 1.05
CA ASN A 22 -6.26 17.61 -0.01
C ASN A 22 -5.01 18.35 -0.53
N ASP A 23 -4.07 18.65 0.36
CA ASP A 23 -2.83 19.35 0.06
C ASP A 23 -1.69 18.99 1.04
N ASP A 24 -0.49 19.51 0.75
CA ASP A 24 0.72 19.30 1.55
C ASP A 24 0.58 19.80 3.00
N LYS A 25 -0.16 20.90 3.20
CA LYS A 25 -0.35 21.48 4.52
C LYS A 25 -1.23 20.59 5.38
N GLU A 26 -2.34 20.08 4.84
CA GLU A 26 -3.20 19.14 5.54
C GLU A 26 -2.47 17.81 5.80
N ALA A 27 -1.68 17.34 4.83
CA ALA A 27 -0.86 16.13 5.01
C ALA A 27 0.11 16.27 6.19
N LEU A 28 0.81 17.41 6.28
CA LEU A 28 1.70 17.69 7.41
C LEU A 28 0.94 17.77 8.75
N GLN A 29 -0.23 18.40 8.77
CA GLN A 29 -1.07 18.46 9.98
C GLN A 29 -1.47 17.07 10.48
N PHE A 30 -1.78 16.13 9.57
CA PHE A 30 -2.05 14.74 9.96
C PHE A 30 -0.78 14.06 10.47
N ALA A 31 0.36 14.26 9.81
CA ALA A 31 1.64 13.68 10.20
C ALA A 31 2.06 14.14 11.61
N GLU A 32 1.90 15.43 11.92
CA GLU A 32 2.17 16.02 13.23
C GLU A 32 1.25 15.47 14.32
N LYS A 33 -0.01 15.15 14.00
CA LYS A 33 -0.92 14.50 14.96
C LYS A 33 -0.44 13.10 15.33
N PHE A 34 -0.04 12.28 14.36
CA PHE A 34 0.51 10.96 14.64
C PHE A 34 1.83 11.03 15.44
N LEU A 35 2.70 11.99 15.12
CA LEU A 35 3.90 12.24 15.91
C LEU A 35 3.55 12.63 17.35
N SER A 36 2.66 13.60 17.55
CA SER A 36 2.31 14.12 18.87
C SER A 36 1.57 13.12 19.75
N LEU A 37 0.61 12.39 19.18
CA LEU A 37 -0.26 11.47 19.93
C LEU A 37 0.34 10.08 20.10
N MET A 38 1.19 9.63 19.17
CA MET A 38 1.68 8.26 19.12
C MET A 38 3.22 8.14 19.08
N GLY A 39 3.95 9.26 18.94
CA GLY A 39 5.42 9.26 18.90
C GLY A 39 6.03 8.82 17.57
N LEU A 40 5.22 8.61 16.52
CA LEU A 40 5.68 8.08 15.23
C LEU A 40 6.43 9.15 14.43
N GLN A 41 7.69 8.91 14.08
CA GLN A 41 8.55 9.92 13.45
C GLN A 41 8.09 10.26 12.03
N ILE A 42 8.18 11.54 11.66
CA ILE A 42 7.79 12.00 10.33
C ILE A 42 8.98 11.85 9.38
N ASN A 43 8.77 11.08 8.30
CA ASN A 43 9.69 10.92 7.19
C ASN A 43 9.04 11.50 5.93
N GLU A 44 9.54 12.63 5.46
CA GLU A 44 8.99 13.28 4.26
C GLU A 44 9.52 12.63 2.98
N THR A 45 8.62 12.45 2.01
CA THR A 45 8.94 12.10 0.62
C THR A 45 8.40 13.20 -0.31
N PRO A 46 8.79 13.21 -1.60
CA PRO A 46 8.27 14.20 -2.54
C PRO A 46 6.75 14.21 -2.69
N VAL A 47 6.06 13.09 -2.40
CA VAL A 47 4.62 12.92 -2.65
C VAL A 47 3.80 12.65 -1.38
N SER A 48 4.44 12.34 -0.26
CA SER A 48 3.77 11.93 0.98
C SER A 48 4.62 12.24 2.22
N TYR A 49 3.99 12.20 3.39
CA TYR A 49 4.67 12.05 4.68
C TYR A 49 4.42 10.65 5.22
N PHE A 50 5.47 10.00 5.71
CA PHE A 50 5.35 8.74 6.43
C PHE A 50 5.48 8.98 7.93
N ASN A 51 4.61 8.37 8.73
CA ASN A 51 4.80 8.21 10.17
C ASN A 51 5.39 6.81 10.45
N ASP A 52 6.70 6.79 10.68
CA ASP A 52 7.54 5.59 10.61
C ASP A 52 7.21 4.78 9.34
N SER A 53 7.04 3.46 9.45
CA SER A 53 6.65 2.61 8.32
C SER A 53 5.14 2.34 8.24
N LEU A 54 4.33 2.91 9.14
CA LEU A 54 2.96 2.44 9.37
C LEU A 54 1.91 3.23 8.59
N ILE A 55 2.02 4.55 8.58
CA ILE A 55 1.03 5.44 7.96
C ILE A 55 1.71 6.27 6.88
N GLU A 56 1.16 6.23 5.67
CA GLU A 56 1.55 7.09 4.55
C GLU A 56 0.47 8.15 4.32
N ILE A 57 0.84 9.41 4.26
CA ILE A 57 -0.10 10.54 4.14
C ILE A 57 0.20 11.23 2.82
N MET A 58 -0.66 11.04 1.83
CA MET A 58 -0.46 11.58 0.49
C MET A 58 -0.69 13.09 0.49
N LYS A 59 0.26 13.87 -0.04
CA LYS A 59 0.18 15.34 -0.15
C LYS A 59 -0.86 15.84 -1.17
N LYS A 60 -1.35 14.94 -2.01
CA LYS A 60 -2.43 15.15 -2.99
C LYS A 60 -3.19 13.84 -3.08
N ASN A 61 -4.50 13.89 -3.36
CA ASN A 61 -5.34 12.71 -3.52
C ASN A 61 -4.64 11.61 -4.34
N GLY A 62 -4.18 10.56 -3.64
CA GLY A 62 -3.63 9.35 -4.22
C GLY A 62 -4.74 8.44 -4.73
N ARG A 63 -4.40 7.17 -4.99
CA ARG A 63 -5.42 6.17 -5.36
C ARG A 63 -6.35 5.88 -4.18
N GLY A 64 -7.58 5.51 -4.50
CA GLY A 64 -8.64 5.24 -3.54
C GLY A 64 -9.28 6.49 -2.97
N THR A 65 -10.55 6.40 -2.61
CA THR A 65 -11.30 7.52 -2.01
C THR A 65 -10.71 7.95 -0.65
N ASN A 66 -10.34 6.98 0.19
CA ASN A 66 -9.81 7.18 1.53
C ASN A 66 -8.27 7.03 1.60
N GLY A 67 -7.64 6.69 0.47
CA GLY A 67 -6.23 6.30 0.37
C GLY A 67 -6.07 4.83 -0.01
N HIS A 68 -5.04 4.17 0.52
CA HIS A 68 -4.69 2.80 0.13
C HIS A 68 -4.32 1.88 1.29
N ILE A 69 -4.41 0.58 1.08
CA ILE A 69 -3.85 -0.42 2.00
C ILE A 69 -2.76 -1.18 1.24
N GLY A 70 -1.53 -1.11 1.75
CA GLY A 70 -0.41 -1.86 1.22
C GLY A 70 -0.25 -3.20 1.92
N PHE A 71 -0.18 -4.29 1.16
CA PHE A 71 0.12 -5.61 1.70
C PHE A 71 1.53 -6.06 1.29
N ALA A 72 2.38 -6.30 2.28
CA ALA A 72 3.67 -6.93 2.06
C ALA A 72 3.49 -8.43 1.84
N VAL A 73 4.17 -8.97 0.84
CA VAL A 73 4.20 -10.40 0.51
C VAL A 73 5.62 -10.86 0.22
N ASN A 74 5.92 -12.14 0.45
CA ASN A 74 7.24 -12.70 0.20
C ASN A 74 7.51 -13.07 -1.28
N ASP A 75 6.47 -13.12 -2.12
CA ASP A 75 6.55 -13.39 -3.56
C ASP A 75 5.43 -12.65 -4.29
N CYS A 76 5.72 -11.44 -4.76
CA CYS A 76 4.73 -10.55 -5.37
C CYS A 76 4.09 -11.14 -6.63
N GLU A 77 4.87 -11.77 -7.51
CA GLU A 77 4.35 -12.33 -8.77
C GLU A 77 3.42 -13.53 -8.53
N LYS A 78 3.75 -14.41 -7.59
CA LYS A 78 2.84 -15.52 -7.23
C LYS A 78 1.59 -15.01 -6.53
N ALA A 79 1.72 -14.01 -5.66
CA ALA A 79 0.59 -13.40 -5.00
C ALA A 79 -0.36 -12.74 -6.03
N MET A 80 0.18 -11.98 -6.98
CA MET A 80 -0.59 -11.42 -8.10
C MET A 80 -1.43 -12.50 -8.80
N LYS A 81 -0.80 -13.60 -9.21
CA LYS A 81 -1.50 -14.69 -9.89
C LYS A 81 -2.62 -15.30 -9.03
N TYR A 82 -2.35 -15.51 -7.74
CA TYR A 82 -3.33 -16.02 -6.78
C TYR A 82 -4.58 -15.13 -6.69
N PHE A 83 -4.39 -13.81 -6.71
CA PHE A 83 -5.47 -12.82 -6.63
C PHE A 83 -6.19 -12.62 -7.97
N GLU A 84 -5.47 -12.65 -9.09
CA GLU A 84 -6.06 -12.60 -10.44
C GLU A 84 -7.00 -13.79 -10.69
N ASP A 85 -6.58 -14.99 -10.30
CA ASP A 85 -7.41 -16.20 -10.40
C ASP A 85 -8.68 -16.13 -9.53
N ARG A 86 -8.75 -15.14 -8.62
CA ARG A 86 -9.90 -14.82 -7.74
C ARG A 86 -10.63 -13.54 -8.13
N GLY A 87 -10.28 -12.94 -9.28
CA GLY A 87 -11.00 -11.79 -9.85
C GLY A 87 -10.43 -10.42 -9.49
N MET A 88 -9.33 -10.32 -8.74
CA MET A 88 -8.64 -9.05 -8.52
C MET A 88 -7.66 -8.78 -9.66
N LYS A 89 -7.98 -7.84 -10.55
CA LYS A 89 -7.15 -7.52 -11.70
C LYS A 89 -6.01 -6.57 -11.30
N THR A 90 -4.80 -6.81 -11.79
CA THR A 90 -3.70 -5.85 -11.59
C THR A 90 -3.77 -4.68 -12.57
N VAL A 91 -3.34 -3.51 -12.12
CA VAL A 91 -3.21 -2.30 -12.95
C VAL A 91 -1.78 -2.24 -13.50
N GLU A 92 -1.61 -2.63 -14.76
CA GLU A 92 -0.30 -2.86 -15.40
C GLU A 92 0.65 -1.66 -15.30
N GLU A 93 0.15 -0.45 -15.52
CA GLU A 93 0.95 0.78 -15.48
C GLU A 93 1.48 1.13 -14.07
N THR A 94 1.02 0.43 -13.03
CA THR A 94 1.51 0.63 -11.66
C THR A 94 2.64 -0.30 -11.28
N LYS A 95 2.93 -1.31 -12.11
CA LYS A 95 3.96 -2.30 -11.79
C LYS A 95 5.32 -1.63 -11.67
N LYS A 96 6.03 -1.95 -10.58
CA LYS A 96 7.46 -1.63 -10.44
C LYS A 96 8.24 -2.93 -10.48
N PHE A 97 9.43 -2.85 -11.04
CA PHE A 97 10.30 -4.01 -11.22
C PHE A 97 11.65 -3.73 -10.55
N ASP A 98 12.25 -4.78 -9.98
CA ASP A 98 13.64 -4.72 -9.55
C ASP A 98 14.61 -4.76 -10.74
N LYS A 99 15.91 -4.70 -10.45
CA LYS A 99 16.99 -4.77 -11.45
C LYS A 99 17.03 -6.08 -12.24
N ASP A 100 16.44 -7.15 -11.71
CA ASP A 100 16.41 -8.48 -12.31
C ASP A 100 15.10 -8.71 -13.09
N GLY A 101 14.24 -7.70 -13.16
CA GLY A 101 12.97 -7.71 -13.91
C GLY A 101 11.80 -8.33 -13.16
N LYS A 102 11.92 -8.60 -11.85
CA LYS A 102 10.83 -9.15 -11.05
C LYS A 102 9.90 -8.05 -10.56
N CYS A 103 8.59 -8.28 -10.64
CA CYS A 103 7.60 -7.35 -10.10
C CYS A 103 7.75 -7.25 -8.58
N THR A 104 7.88 -6.02 -8.06
CA THR A 104 8.03 -5.73 -6.62
C THR A 104 6.88 -4.91 -6.04
N PHE A 105 6.00 -4.38 -6.90
CA PHE A 105 4.90 -3.54 -6.48
C PHE A 105 3.81 -3.50 -7.55
N VAL A 106 2.54 -3.56 -7.16
CA VAL A 106 1.41 -3.39 -8.08
C VAL A 106 0.12 -3.02 -7.36
N TYR A 107 -0.70 -2.15 -7.95
CA TYR A 107 -2.08 -1.92 -7.50
C TYR A 107 -3.06 -2.89 -8.17
N PHE A 108 -4.14 -3.21 -7.45
CA PHE A 108 -5.33 -3.84 -8.02
C PHE A 108 -6.33 -2.80 -8.51
N ASP A 109 -7.13 -3.19 -9.49
CA ASP A 109 -8.22 -2.40 -10.04
C ASP A 109 -9.42 -2.36 -9.06
N GLY A 110 -10.03 -1.19 -8.94
CA GLY A 110 -11.14 -0.91 -8.03
C GLY A 110 -10.75 -0.63 -6.57
N ASP A 111 -11.73 -0.10 -5.82
CA ASP A 111 -11.62 0.20 -4.40
C ASP A 111 -12.35 -0.86 -3.56
N ILE A 112 -11.80 -1.21 -2.40
CA ILE A 112 -12.47 -2.01 -1.37
C ILE A 112 -12.70 -1.10 -0.15
N GLY A 113 -13.96 -0.80 0.17
CA GLY A 113 -14.29 0.11 1.27
C GLY A 113 -13.76 1.54 1.08
N GLY A 114 -13.55 1.96 -0.17
CA GLY A 114 -12.96 3.24 -0.52
C GLY A 114 -11.43 3.28 -0.44
N PHE A 115 -10.75 2.15 -0.22
CA PHE A 115 -9.29 2.06 -0.28
C PHE A 115 -8.85 1.35 -1.55
N ALA A 116 -7.85 1.91 -2.23
CA ALA A 116 -7.09 1.17 -3.22
C ALA A 116 -6.23 0.11 -2.52
N VAL A 117 -6.01 -1.04 -3.17
CA VAL A 117 -5.19 -2.11 -2.59
C VAL A 117 -3.97 -2.33 -3.46
N HIS A 118 -2.79 -2.42 -2.85
CA HIS A 118 -1.55 -2.78 -3.55
C HIS A 118 -0.78 -3.89 -2.84
N LEU A 119 0.04 -4.58 -3.61
CA LEU A 119 1.07 -5.47 -3.11
C LEU A 119 2.42 -4.79 -3.14
N ILE A 120 3.25 -5.11 -2.16
CA ILE A 120 4.67 -4.78 -2.14
C ILE A 120 5.47 -6.02 -1.77
N GLN A 121 6.58 -6.22 -2.48
CA GLN A 121 7.55 -7.25 -2.14
C GLN A 121 8.27 -6.89 -0.84
N LYS A 122 8.27 -7.81 0.11
CA LYS A 122 9.06 -7.74 1.34
C LYS A 122 10.53 -8.02 1.09
#